data_AF-A0A419T865-F1
#
_entry.id   AF-A0A419T865-F1
#
_cell.length_a   1.000
_cell.length_b   1.000
_cell.length_c   1.000
_cell.angle_alpha   90.00
_cell.angle_beta   90.00
_cell.angle_gamma   90.00
#
_symmetry.space_group_name_H-M   'P 1'
#
loop_
_entity.id
_entity.type
_entity.pdbx_description
1 polymer ?
#
loop_
_entity_poly.entity_id
_entity_poly.type
_entity_poly.pdbx_seq_one_letter_code
_entity_poly.pdbx_strand_id
1 'polypeptide(L)'
;MDWTNHDSDIRMWEETPVNMYLDDTYKAFVDSIVPRSPELGELYGMIQYYGALDFDTDEYVIMSMNSLDVPLADVGAEVLNTAARQYLYERDGEENVDSSSGGTYFARLNMDERLAVMSILLGPDRINYFPVQENFGLEELLPIFPIMNRLTFMGYYSEWWGYGSTRSLPPNQRVLEYFPGSWEQVGYPGPSLGYRAARSYDYTAGT
;
A
#
# COMPACT_ATOMS: atom_id res chain seq x y z
N MET A 1 -36.56 -29.36 14.14
CA MET A 1 -35.81 -28.13 14.44
C MET A 1 -34.84 -27.96 13.29
N ASP A 2 -35.25 -27.09 12.38
CA ASP A 2 -34.71 -26.87 11.05
C ASP A 2 -34.08 -25.48 11.05
N TRP A 3 -32.80 -25.40 10.72
CA TRP A 3 -31.95 -24.20 10.87
C TRP A 3 -31.75 -23.48 9.54
N THR A 4 -32.80 -23.37 8.73
CA THR A 4 -32.75 -22.62 7.47
C THR A 4 -33.88 -21.61 7.41
N ASN A 5 -33.83 -20.62 8.29
CA ASN A 5 -34.52 -19.35 8.06
C ASN A 5 -33.92 -18.24 8.96
N HIS A 6 -32.74 -17.77 8.57
CA HIS A 6 -32.39 -16.39 8.86
C HIS A 6 -32.30 -15.66 7.54
N ASP A 7 -33.46 -15.09 7.22
CA ASP A 7 -33.68 -13.93 6.40
C ASP A 7 -32.62 -12.88 6.76
N SER A 8 -31.47 -12.94 6.09
CA SER A 8 -30.48 -11.88 6.18
C SER A 8 -30.95 -10.79 5.26
N ASP A 9 -31.58 -9.79 5.88
CA ASP A 9 -31.97 -8.49 5.33
C ASP A 9 -30.82 -7.86 4.54
N ILE A 10 -30.72 -8.24 3.25
CA ILE A 10 -29.88 -7.57 2.27
C ILE A 10 -30.64 -6.29 1.90
N ARG A 11 -30.54 -5.27 2.74
CA ARG A 11 -30.85 -3.84 2.45
C ARG A 11 -30.63 -2.99 3.69
N MET A 12 -29.40 -2.52 3.90
CA MET A 12 -29.12 -1.17 4.43
C MET A 12 -27.61 -0.93 4.47
N TRP A 13 -27.03 -0.75 3.28
CA TRP A 13 -25.82 0.04 3.10
C TRP A 13 -26.05 0.88 1.84
N GLU A 14 -26.94 1.86 1.94
CA GLU A 14 -26.73 3.09 1.18
C GLU A 14 -25.55 3.80 1.87
N GLU A 15 -24.78 4.59 1.10
CA GLU A 15 -23.82 5.63 1.54
C GLU A 15 -22.32 5.37 1.20
N THR A 16 -21.88 6.00 0.10
CA THR A 16 -20.50 6.15 -0.43
C THR A 16 -19.79 4.84 -0.85
N PRO A 17 -19.23 4.71 -2.08
CA PRO A 17 -18.61 3.45 -2.45
C PRO A 17 -17.32 3.30 -1.63
N VAL A 18 -17.35 2.41 -0.64
CA VAL A 18 -16.22 1.97 0.22
C VAL A 18 -14.91 1.81 -0.55
N ASN A 19 -15.00 1.47 -1.84
CA ASN A 19 -13.87 1.35 -2.76
C ASN A 19 -13.12 2.68 -3.00
N MET A 20 -13.79 3.83 -3.13
CA MET A 20 -13.11 5.12 -3.38
C MET A 20 -12.35 5.62 -2.14
N TYR A 21 -12.89 5.42 -0.94
CA TYR A 21 -12.23 5.79 0.32
C TYR A 21 -10.87 5.10 0.49
N LEU A 22 -10.86 3.78 0.27
CA LEU A 22 -9.67 2.96 0.35
C LEU A 22 -8.67 3.33 -0.75
N ASP A 23 -9.13 3.36 -2.00
CA ASP A 23 -8.32 3.63 -3.18
C ASP A 23 -7.61 5.00 -3.10
N ASP A 24 -8.36 6.07 -2.82
CA ASP A 24 -7.79 7.42 -2.72
C ASP A 24 -6.74 7.53 -1.61
N THR A 25 -6.99 6.88 -0.47
CA THR A 25 -6.08 6.90 0.67
C THR A 25 -4.77 6.16 0.36
N TYR A 26 -4.86 4.96 -0.20
CA TYR A 26 -3.66 4.18 -0.56
C TYR A 26 -2.89 4.81 -1.72
N LYS A 27 -3.58 5.39 -2.71
CA LYS A 27 -2.93 6.14 -3.79
C LYS A 27 -2.14 7.32 -3.26
N ALA A 28 -2.77 8.14 -2.40
CA ALA A 28 -2.10 9.25 -1.75
C ALA A 28 -0.91 8.79 -0.91
N PHE A 29 -1.04 7.66 -0.22
CA PHE A 29 0.03 7.08 0.61
C PHE A 29 1.23 6.66 -0.23
N VAL A 30 1.04 5.80 -1.23
CA VAL A 30 2.18 5.28 -2.01
C VAL A 30 2.85 6.37 -2.85
N ASP A 31 2.08 7.34 -3.36
CA ASP A 31 2.60 8.53 -4.04
C ASP A 31 3.48 9.38 -3.12
N SER A 32 3.18 9.40 -1.82
CA SER A 32 3.99 10.12 -0.83
C SER A 32 5.31 9.42 -0.50
N ILE A 33 5.38 8.10 -0.61
CA ILE A 33 6.59 7.32 -0.31
C ILE A 33 7.54 7.27 -1.51
N VAL A 34 7.00 7.03 -2.71
CA VAL A 34 7.76 7.02 -3.97
C VAL A 34 7.03 7.89 -5.00
N PRO A 35 7.17 9.22 -4.94
CA PRO A 35 6.57 10.11 -5.93
C PRO A 35 7.25 9.99 -7.28
N ARG A 36 6.56 10.46 -8.32
CA ARG A 36 7.21 10.77 -9.60
C ARG A 36 8.32 11.79 -9.38
N SER A 37 9.42 11.65 -10.12
CA SER A 37 10.61 12.50 -9.95
C SER A 37 11.07 13.10 -11.28
N PRO A 38 10.47 14.23 -11.71
CA PRO A 38 10.81 14.91 -12.96
C PRO A 38 12.30 15.20 -13.11
N GLU A 39 12.94 15.67 -12.03
CA GLU A 39 14.34 16.06 -12.02
C GLU A 39 15.26 14.84 -12.24
N LEU A 40 14.90 13.67 -11.71
CA LEU A 40 15.63 12.43 -11.97
C LEU A 40 15.39 11.92 -13.39
N GLY A 41 14.17 12.08 -13.90
CA GLY A 41 13.83 11.81 -15.30
C GLY A 41 14.68 12.63 -16.29
N GLU A 42 14.91 13.91 -15.99
CA GLU A 42 15.78 14.78 -16.80
C GLU A 42 17.25 14.39 -16.71
N LEU A 43 17.73 14.02 -15.53
CA LEU A 43 19.16 13.75 -15.28
C LEU A 43 19.61 12.36 -15.73
N TYR A 44 18.76 11.36 -15.54
CA TYR A 44 19.10 9.94 -15.70
C TYR A 44 18.23 9.20 -16.73
N GLY A 45 17.27 9.90 -17.35
CA GLY A 45 16.38 9.37 -18.38
C GLY A 45 14.97 9.05 -17.86
N MET A 46 14.01 9.00 -18.78
CA MET A 46 12.58 8.88 -18.48
C MET A 46 12.19 7.70 -17.61
N ILE A 47 12.97 6.62 -17.59
CA ILE A 47 12.67 5.47 -16.73
C ILE A 47 12.71 5.84 -15.23
N GLN A 48 13.51 6.84 -14.84
CA GLN A 48 13.60 7.35 -13.47
C GLN A 48 12.45 8.31 -13.10
N TYR A 49 11.63 8.74 -14.06
CA TYR A 49 10.50 9.63 -13.79
C TYR A 49 9.39 8.94 -12.98
N TYR A 50 9.10 7.67 -13.32
CA TYR A 50 7.94 6.94 -12.82
C TYR A 50 8.03 6.66 -11.33
N GLY A 51 6.91 6.84 -10.61
CA GLY A 51 6.77 6.59 -9.17
C GLY A 51 5.85 5.41 -8.85
N ALA A 52 5.47 5.28 -7.58
CA ALA A 52 4.66 4.18 -7.07
C ALA A 52 3.33 3.97 -7.82
N LEU A 53 2.63 5.07 -8.12
CA LEU A 53 1.35 5.04 -8.83
C LEU A 53 1.48 4.58 -10.28
N ASP A 54 2.61 4.84 -10.93
CA ASP A 54 2.85 4.37 -12.28
C ASP A 54 3.04 2.84 -12.34
N PHE A 55 3.41 2.25 -11.20
CA PHE A 55 3.64 0.82 -11.03
C PHE A 55 2.51 0.10 -10.29
N ASP A 56 1.32 0.72 -10.17
CA ASP A 56 0.14 0.16 -9.51
C ASP A 56 0.44 -0.34 -8.07
N THR A 57 1.34 0.36 -7.37
CA THR A 57 1.86 -0.08 -6.06
C THR A 57 0.79 -0.02 -4.97
N ASP A 58 -0.17 0.89 -5.08
CA ASP A 58 -1.35 0.97 -4.20
C ASP A 58 -2.15 -0.34 -4.22
N GLU A 59 -2.42 -0.90 -5.40
CA GLU A 59 -3.09 -2.20 -5.54
C GLU A 59 -2.30 -3.32 -4.85
N TYR A 60 -0.96 -3.31 -4.98
CA TYR A 60 -0.09 -4.28 -4.32
C TYR A 60 -0.20 -4.20 -2.80
N VAL A 61 -0.17 -2.99 -2.23
CA VAL A 61 -0.26 -2.80 -0.78
C VAL A 61 -1.63 -3.25 -0.28
N ILE A 62 -2.73 -2.84 -0.95
CA ILE A 62 -4.09 -3.26 -0.58
C ILE A 62 -4.22 -4.79 -0.62
N MET A 63 -3.79 -5.42 -1.73
CA MET A 63 -3.83 -6.88 -1.87
C MET A 63 -3.03 -7.57 -0.78
N SER A 64 -1.82 -7.07 -0.48
CA SER A 64 -0.93 -7.66 0.51
C SER A 64 -1.51 -7.53 1.93
N MET A 65 -2.06 -6.37 2.27
CA MET A 65 -2.72 -6.12 3.57
C MET A 65 -3.97 -7.01 3.75
N ASN A 66 -4.72 -7.27 2.67
CA ASN A 66 -5.88 -8.16 2.69
C ASN A 66 -5.52 -9.65 2.69
N SER A 67 -4.27 -10.00 2.37
CA SER A 67 -3.79 -11.38 2.39
C SER A 67 -3.27 -11.85 3.75
N LEU A 68 -3.22 -10.95 4.74
CA LEU A 68 -2.91 -11.27 6.13
C LEU A 68 -4.03 -12.09 6.78
N ASP A 69 -3.71 -12.81 7.86
CA ASP A 69 -4.69 -13.63 8.60
C ASP A 69 -5.90 -12.81 9.07
N VAL A 70 -5.68 -11.54 9.40
CA VAL A 70 -6.71 -10.52 9.59
C VAL A 70 -6.53 -9.49 8.48
N PRO A 71 -7.52 -9.23 7.61
CA PRO A 71 -7.43 -8.20 6.60
C PRO A 71 -7.27 -6.82 7.25
N LEU A 72 -6.18 -6.12 6.93
CA LEU A 72 -5.85 -4.83 7.55
C LEU A 72 -5.92 -3.64 6.58
N ALA A 73 -6.40 -3.83 5.34
CA ALA A 73 -6.39 -2.73 4.36
C ALA A 73 -7.25 -1.55 4.83
N ASP A 74 -8.48 -1.82 5.28
CA ASP A 74 -9.40 -0.80 5.79
C ASP A 74 -8.84 -0.14 7.06
N VAL A 75 -8.30 -0.94 7.98
CA VAL A 75 -7.65 -0.44 9.21
C VAL A 75 -6.48 0.48 8.87
N GLY A 76 -5.69 0.14 7.84
CA GLY A 76 -4.59 0.98 7.36
C GLY A 76 -5.05 2.33 6.81
N ALA A 77 -6.16 2.36 6.06
CA ALA A 77 -6.75 3.62 5.61
C ALA A 77 -7.28 4.45 6.79
N GLU A 78 -7.95 3.82 7.76
CA GLU A 78 -8.42 4.47 8.98
C GLU A 78 -7.27 5.07 9.82
N VAL A 79 -6.14 4.34 9.96
CA VAL A 79 -4.93 4.84 10.62
C VAL A 79 -4.44 6.14 9.96
N LEU A 80 -4.34 6.16 8.63
CA LEU A 80 -3.87 7.34 7.89
C LEU A 80 -4.85 8.51 7.99
N ASN A 81 -6.14 8.26 7.81
CA ASN A 81 -7.17 9.31 7.85
C ASN A 81 -7.39 9.86 9.26
N THR A 82 -7.28 9.01 10.29
CA THR A 82 -7.32 9.43 11.69
C THR A 82 -6.12 10.31 12.04
N ALA A 83 -4.92 9.91 11.63
CA ALA A 83 -3.71 10.71 11.84
C ALA A 83 -3.79 12.06 11.11
N ALA A 84 -4.31 12.07 9.88
CA ALA A 84 -4.54 13.30 9.12
C ALA A 84 -5.57 14.22 9.81
N ARG A 85 -6.66 13.65 10.34
CA ARG A 85 -7.65 14.40 11.12
C ARG A 85 -7.04 15.00 12.39
N GLN A 86 -6.23 14.25 13.13
CA GLN A 86 -5.51 14.75 14.30
C GLN A 86 -4.60 15.93 13.91
N TYR A 87 -3.82 15.77 12.84
CA TYR A 87 -2.94 16.82 12.32
C TYR A 87 -3.69 18.10 11.96
N LEU A 88 -4.81 17.99 11.24
CA LEU A 88 -5.65 19.14 10.87
C LEU A 88 -6.23 19.84 12.11
N TYR A 89 -6.71 19.05 13.07
CA TYR A 89 -7.24 19.58 14.33
C TYR A 89 -6.17 20.32 15.15
N GLU A 90 -4.97 19.77 15.26
CA GLU A 90 -3.86 20.41 15.99
C GLU A 90 -3.35 21.68 15.30
N ARG A 91 -3.44 21.74 13.97
CA ARG A 91 -2.98 22.89 13.18
C ARG A 91 -3.99 24.04 13.17
N ASP A 92 -5.25 23.74 12.90
CA ASP A 92 -6.27 24.75 12.55
C ASP A 92 -7.55 24.68 13.43
N GLY A 93 -7.64 23.74 14.37
CA GLY A 93 -8.83 23.54 15.20
C GLY A 93 -9.97 22.83 14.47
N GLU A 94 -11.21 22.99 14.98
CA GLU A 94 -12.40 22.29 14.45
C GLU A 94 -12.82 22.72 13.04
N GLU A 95 -12.41 23.92 12.58
CA GLU A 95 -12.87 24.48 11.31
C GLU A 95 -12.42 23.68 10.07
N ASN A 96 -11.33 22.91 10.16
CA ASN A 96 -10.83 22.07 9.06
C ASN A 96 -11.19 20.59 9.17
N VAL A 97 -11.91 20.19 10.23
CA VAL A 97 -12.48 18.84 10.33
C VAL A 97 -13.84 18.85 9.64
N ASP A 98 -13.81 18.99 8.32
CA ASP A 98 -15.02 19.00 7.50
C ASP A 98 -15.66 17.60 7.50
N SER A 99 -16.86 17.51 8.09
CA SER A 99 -17.67 16.30 8.10
C SER A 99 -18.19 15.90 6.71
N SER A 100 -18.15 16.82 5.72
CA SER A 100 -18.43 16.51 4.31
C SER A 100 -17.30 15.72 3.64
N SER A 101 -16.18 15.51 4.34
CA SER A 101 -15.02 14.83 3.76
C SER A 101 -15.23 13.35 3.44
N GLY A 102 -16.30 12.73 3.97
CA GLY A 102 -16.51 11.29 3.84
C GLY A 102 -15.36 10.47 4.42
N GLY A 103 -14.57 11.06 5.32
CA GLY A 103 -13.41 10.42 5.96
C GLY A 103 -12.09 10.52 5.19
N THR A 104 -12.05 11.03 3.95
CA THR A 104 -10.83 11.04 3.10
C THR A 104 -9.84 12.17 3.44
N TYR A 105 -9.49 12.32 4.72
CA TYR A 105 -8.62 13.38 5.21
C TYR A 105 -7.21 13.30 4.62
N PHE A 106 -6.58 12.12 4.65
CA PHE A 106 -5.19 11.93 4.23
C PHE A 106 -4.99 12.21 2.74
N ALA A 107 -5.92 11.77 1.90
CA ALA A 107 -5.85 11.95 0.46
C ALA A 107 -5.91 13.43 0.02
N ARG A 108 -6.59 14.29 0.79
CA ARG A 108 -6.76 15.72 0.50
C ARG A 108 -5.54 16.56 0.84
N LEU A 109 -4.67 16.06 1.69
CA LEU A 109 -3.45 16.74 2.09
C LEU A 109 -2.49 16.88 0.91
N ASN A 110 -1.72 17.96 0.89
CA ASN A 110 -0.59 18.09 -0.02
C ASN A 110 0.60 17.22 0.45
N MET A 111 1.64 17.11 -0.37
CA MET A 111 2.80 16.24 -0.08
C MET A 111 3.45 16.53 1.27
N ASP A 112 3.73 17.80 1.58
CA ASP A 112 4.41 18.20 2.82
C ASP A 112 3.56 17.86 4.05
N GLU A 113 2.24 18.07 3.95
CA GLU A 113 1.28 17.71 4.99
C GLU A 113 1.19 16.18 5.18
N ARG A 114 1.17 15.39 4.10
CA ARG A 114 1.18 13.92 4.18
C ARG A 114 2.45 13.41 4.86
N LEU A 115 3.61 13.99 4.54
CA LEU A 115 4.89 13.67 5.21
C LEU A 115 4.85 14.04 6.71
N ALA A 116 4.26 15.18 7.06
CA ALA A 116 4.06 15.57 8.45
C ALA A 116 3.17 14.56 9.21
N VAL A 117 2.05 14.13 8.61
CA VAL A 117 1.15 13.11 9.18
C VAL A 117 1.86 11.77 9.35
N MET A 118 2.60 11.31 8.34
CA MET A 118 3.37 10.08 8.45
C MET A 118 4.45 10.15 9.55
N SER A 119 5.00 11.33 9.82
CA SER A 119 5.95 11.52 10.93
C SER A 119 5.29 11.35 12.31
N ILE A 120 3.98 11.62 12.44
CA ILE A 120 3.21 11.34 13.66
C ILE A 120 3.12 9.82 13.86
N LEU A 121 2.82 9.08 12.80
CA LEU A 121 2.69 7.61 12.82
C LEU A 121 3.99 6.86 13.12
N LEU A 122 5.15 7.52 12.96
CA LEU A 122 6.46 6.98 13.32
C LEU A 122 6.82 7.16 14.81
N GLY A 123 6.12 8.04 15.53
CA GLY A 123 6.43 8.39 16.92
C GLY A 123 5.31 7.94 17.87
N PRO A 124 5.52 6.92 18.73
CA PRO A 124 4.48 6.46 19.65
C PRO A 124 4.00 7.56 20.60
N ASP A 125 4.89 8.49 20.98
CA ASP A 125 4.60 9.60 21.88
C ASP A 125 3.77 10.74 21.25
N ARG A 126 3.56 10.72 19.93
CA ARG A 126 2.81 11.75 19.19
C ARG A 126 1.38 11.34 18.89
N ILE A 127 1.02 10.11 19.22
CA ILE A 127 -0.31 9.55 19.05
C ILE A 127 -1.14 9.97 20.27
N ASN A 128 -1.92 11.05 20.11
CA ASN A 128 -2.76 11.58 21.19
C ASN A 128 -4.13 10.88 21.24
N TYR A 129 -4.70 10.49 20.10
CA TYR A 129 -6.01 9.85 20.04
C TYR A 129 -6.25 9.09 18.71
N PHE A 130 -6.46 7.77 18.79
CA PHE A 130 -6.72 6.90 17.62
C PHE A 130 -8.03 6.10 17.79
N PRO A 131 -9.19 6.59 17.34
CA PRO A 131 -10.41 5.80 17.27
C PRO A 131 -10.44 5.01 15.95
N VAL A 132 -9.41 4.21 15.68
CA VAL A 132 -9.28 3.52 14.39
C VAL A 132 -10.23 2.32 14.28
N GLN A 133 -10.67 1.76 15.40
CA GLN A 133 -11.81 0.83 15.55
C GLN A 133 -11.88 0.41 17.03
N GLU A 134 -13.08 0.18 17.57
CA GLU A 134 -13.26 -0.17 19.01
C GLU A 134 -12.55 -1.49 19.41
N ASN A 135 -12.18 -2.32 18.44
CA ASN A 135 -11.61 -3.65 18.67
C ASN A 135 -10.07 -3.70 18.58
N PHE A 136 -9.39 -2.63 18.16
CA PHE A 136 -7.94 -2.62 18.00
C PHE A 136 -7.25 -1.87 19.13
N GLY A 137 -6.31 -2.55 19.79
CA GLY A 137 -5.44 -1.92 20.78
C GLY A 137 -4.35 -1.05 20.11
N LEU A 138 -3.81 -0.06 20.83
CA LEU A 138 -2.71 0.77 20.30
C LEU A 138 -1.53 -0.08 19.81
N GLU A 139 -1.17 -1.13 20.54
CA GLU A 139 -0.07 -2.06 20.18
C GLU A 139 -0.30 -2.78 18.84
N GLU A 140 -1.56 -3.02 18.48
CA GLU A 140 -1.93 -3.67 17.21
C GLU A 140 -1.93 -2.68 16.04
N LEU A 141 -2.12 -1.38 16.31
CA LEU A 141 -2.07 -0.31 15.32
C LEU A 141 -0.65 0.13 14.99
N LEU A 142 0.25 0.13 15.98
CA LEU A 142 1.66 0.53 15.82
C LEU A 142 2.38 -0.14 14.64
N PRO A 143 2.25 -1.46 14.37
CA PRO A 143 2.94 -2.09 13.24
C PRO A 143 2.31 -1.79 11.87
N ILE A 144 1.08 -1.28 11.80
CA ILE A 144 0.35 -1.11 10.53
C ILE A 144 1.10 -0.17 9.59
N PHE A 145 1.47 1.02 10.06
CA PHE A 145 2.20 1.98 9.22
C PHE A 145 3.57 1.44 8.75
N PRO A 146 4.44 0.88 9.62
CA PRO A 146 5.67 0.22 9.18
C PRO A 146 5.46 -0.91 8.16
N ILE A 147 4.41 -1.72 8.30
CA ILE A 147 4.06 -2.77 7.34
C ILE A 147 3.69 -2.15 6.00
N MET A 148 2.80 -1.15 5.98
CA MET A 148 2.39 -0.46 4.76
C MET A 148 3.60 0.18 4.05
N ASN A 149 4.45 0.89 4.78
CA ASN A 149 5.67 1.50 4.23
C ASN A 149 6.60 0.46 3.60
N ARG A 150 6.83 -0.67 4.28
CA ARG A 150 7.62 -1.78 3.75
C ARG A 150 6.99 -2.38 2.49
N LEU A 151 5.67 -2.59 2.50
CA LEU A 151 4.95 -3.14 1.36
C LEU A 151 4.99 -2.19 0.17
N THR A 152 4.99 -0.88 0.36
CA THR A 152 5.15 0.10 -0.73
C THR A 152 6.48 -0.10 -1.44
N PHE A 153 7.60 -0.19 -0.72
CA PHE A 153 8.90 -0.45 -1.33
C PHE A 153 8.97 -1.83 -1.98
N MET A 154 8.37 -2.85 -1.36
CA MET A 154 8.30 -4.19 -1.94
C MET A 154 7.52 -4.19 -3.26
N GLY A 155 6.33 -3.58 -3.30
CA GLY A 155 5.53 -3.47 -4.52
C GLY A 155 6.28 -2.74 -5.61
N TYR A 156 6.82 -1.55 -5.30
CA TYR A 156 7.51 -0.70 -6.25
C TYR A 156 8.77 -1.37 -6.85
N TYR A 157 9.62 -1.99 -6.03
CA TYR A 157 10.87 -2.61 -6.48
C TYR A 157 10.73 -4.10 -6.86
N SER A 158 9.50 -4.62 -6.96
CA SER A 158 9.25 -6.01 -7.38
C SER A 158 8.84 -6.13 -8.84
N GLU A 159 8.62 -7.37 -9.26
CA GLU A 159 7.98 -7.73 -10.52
C GLU A 159 6.48 -7.41 -10.61
N TRP A 160 5.85 -6.86 -9.56
CA TRP A 160 4.40 -6.61 -9.47
C TRP A 160 3.81 -5.98 -10.73
N TRP A 161 4.33 -4.84 -11.15
CA TRP A 161 3.88 -4.14 -12.35
C TRP A 161 4.10 -4.97 -13.63
N GLY A 162 5.22 -5.70 -13.69
CA GLY A 162 5.59 -6.54 -14.84
C GLY A 162 4.64 -7.72 -15.08
N TYR A 163 3.86 -8.13 -14.07
CA TYR A 163 2.81 -9.13 -14.25
C TYR A 163 1.62 -8.63 -15.07
N GLY A 164 1.50 -7.32 -15.29
CA GLY A 164 0.48 -6.76 -16.16
C GLY A 164 -0.91 -7.20 -15.75
N SER A 165 -1.68 -7.77 -16.69
CA SER A 165 -3.05 -8.20 -16.44
C SER A 165 -3.18 -9.37 -15.46
N THR A 166 -2.10 -10.11 -15.22
CA THR A 166 -2.11 -11.29 -14.35
C THR A 166 -1.77 -10.99 -12.88
N ARG A 167 -1.39 -9.76 -12.54
CA ARG A 167 -0.87 -9.38 -11.20
C ARG A 167 -1.77 -9.80 -10.03
N SER A 168 -3.09 -9.69 -10.20
CA SER A 168 -4.07 -10.00 -9.16
C SER A 168 -4.48 -11.48 -9.12
N LEU A 169 -3.96 -12.31 -10.05
CA LEU A 169 -4.20 -13.74 -10.03
C LEU A 169 -3.39 -14.42 -8.91
N PRO A 170 -3.77 -15.65 -8.49
CA PRO A 170 -2.97 -16.45 -7.58
C PRO A 170 -1.51 -16.63 -8.05
N PRO A 171 -0.53 -16.82 -7.15
CA PRO A 171 0.89 -16.85 -7.52
C PRO A 171 1.27 -17.85 -8.62
N ASN A 172 0.59 -18.99 -8.70
CA ASN A 172 0.81 -20.02 -9.72
C ASN A 172 0.24 -19.69 -11.11
N GLN A 173 -0.50 -18.59 -11.23
CA GLN A 173 -1.14 -18.12 -12.47
C GLN A 173 -0.57 -16.78 -12.96
N ARG A 174 0.33 -16.15 -12.19
CA ARG A 174 1.01 -14.92 -12.59
C ARG A 174 2.06 -15.19 -13.66
N VAL A 175 2.08 -14.37 -14.68
CA VAL A 175 3.04 -14.44 -15.79
C VAL A 175 3.61 -13.05 -16.02
N LEU A 176 4.94 -12.94 -16.13
CA LEU A 176 5.58 -11.69 -16.53
C LEU A 176 5.19 -11.37 -17.98
N GLU A 177 4.34 -10.37 -18.15
CA GLU A 177 3.91 -9.86 -19.45
C GLU A 177 4.86 -8.78 -19.98
N TYR A 178 5.51 -8.05 -19.06
CA TYR A 178 6.43 -6.96 -19.34
C TYR A 178 7.73 -7.14 -18.55
N PHE A 179 8.79 -6.50 -19.02
CA PHE A 179 10.00 -6.35 -18.23
C PHE A 179 9.73 -5.33 -17.11
N PRO A 180 9.86 -5.68 -15.82
CA PRO A 180 9.49 -4.77 -14.73
C PRO A 180 10.24 -3.44 -14.82
N GLY A 181 9.50 -2.32 -14.75
CA GLY A 181 10.09 -0.98 -14.86
C GLY A 181 11.13 -0.72 -13.77
N SER A 182 10.89 -1.21 -12.55
CA SER A 182 11.85 -1.10 -11.44
C SER A 182 13.16 -1.85 -11.69
N TRP A 183 13.13 -2.95 -12.44
CA TRP A 183 14.35 -3.67 -12.83
C TRP A 183 15.16 -2.84 -13.83
N GLU A 184 14.48 -2.19 -14.78
CA GLU A 184 15.12 -1.29 -15.74
C GLU A 184 15.74 -0.07 -15.03
N GLN A 185 15.03 0.53 -14.06
CA GLN A 185 15.52 1.65 -13.26
C GLN A 185 16.87 1.37 -12.58
N VAL A 186 17.06 0.15 -12.08
CA VAL A 186 18.29 -0.23 -11.34
C VAL A 186 19.28 -1.04 -12.19
N GLY A 187 18.97 -1.28 -13.46
CA GLY A 187 19.80 -2.11 -14.35
C GLY A 187 19.86 -3.59 -13.96
N TYR A 188 18.85 -4.10 -13.25
CA TYR A 188 18.78 -5.52 -12.89
C TYR A 188 18.37 -6.34 -14.12
N PRO A 189 19.17 -7.33 -14.56
CA PRO A 189 18.90 -8.08 -15.80
C PRO A 189 17.78 -9.14 -15.65
N GLY A 190 17.14 -9.21 -14.49
CA GLY A 190 16.19 -10.25 -14.14
C GLY A 190 16.85 -11.53 -13.59
N PRO A 191 16.04 -12.52 -13.17
CA PRO A 191 16.53 -13.77 -12.60
C PRO A 191 17.44 -14.52 -13.58
N SER A 192 18.66 -14.82 -13.15
CA SER A 192 19.55 -15.70 -13.91
C SER A 192 19.04 -17.14 -13.91
N LEU A 193 19.31 -17.88 -14.99
CA LEU A 193 19.01 -19.31 -15.11
C LEU A 193 19.98 -20.15 -14.24
N GLY A 194 19.82 -20.08 -12.92
CA GLY A 194 20.71 -20.75 -11.96
C GLY A 194 20.86 -22.26 -12.19
N TYR A 195 19.83 -22.93 -12.72
CA TYR A 195 19.88 -24.37 -13.02
C TYR A 195 20.90 -24.74 -14.11
N ARG A 196 21.30 -23.81 -14.98
CA ARG A 196 22.32 -24.08 -16.01
C ARG A 196 23.73 -24.07 -15.44
N ALA A 197 23.97 -23.31 -14.36
CA ALA A 197 25.25 -23.31 -13.65
C ALA A 197 25.41 -24.54 -12.73
N ALA A 198 24.32 -25.09 -12.19
CA ALA A 198 24.37 -26.27 -11.30
C ALA A 198 24.55 -27.61 -12.05
N ARG A 199 24.32 -27.66 -13.38
CA ARG A 199 24.52 -28.88 -14.19
C ARG A 199 25.99 -29.21 -14.49
N SER A 200 26.93 -28.35 -14.11
CA SER A 200 28.37 -28.63 -14.21
C SER A 200 28.99 -29.20 -12.93
N TYR A 201 28.21 -29.40 -11.86
CA TYR A 201 28.68 -30.14 -10.69
C TYR A 201 28.53 -31.65 -10.93
N ASP A 202 29.63 -32.26 -11.31
CA ASP A 202 29.76 -33.72 -11.37
C ASP A 202 29.89 -34.27 -9.95
N TYR A 203 28.83 -34.90 -9.45
CA TYR A 203 28.82 -35.58 -8.15
C TYR A 203 29.68 -36.87 -8.13
N THR A 204 30.41 -37.19 -9.20
CA THR A 204 31.27 -38.38 -9.28
C THR A 204 32.77 -38.11 -9.05
N ALA A 205 33.18 -36.84 -8.86
CA ALA A 205 34.57 -36.51 -8.51
C ALA A 205 34.76 -36.41 -6.99
N GLY A 206 34.81 -37.55 -6.30
CA GLY A 206 35.08 -37.63 -4.87
C GLY A 206 35.57 -39.02 -4.43
N THR A 207 36.89 -39.21 -4.54
CA THR A 207 37.78 -40.24 -3.92
C THR A 207 37.38 -41.71 -3.91
#